data_AF-A0A349YKF1-F1
#
_entry.id   AF-A0A349YKF1-F1
#
_cell.length_a   1.000
_cell.length_b   1.000
_cell.length_c   1.000
_cell.angle_alpha   90.00
_cell.angle_beta   90.00
_cell.angle_gamma   90.00
#
_symmetry.space_group_name_H-M   'P 1'
#
loop_
_entity.id
_entity.type
_entity.pdbx_description
1 polymer ?
#
loop_
_entity_poly.entity_id
_entity_poly.type
_entity_poly.pdbx_seq_one_letter_code
_entity_poly.pdbx_strand_id
1 'polypeptide(L)'
;MTIMISKPEFMEILSYLQDMDECADKVNSVYKSFGLRNDFMDASALIPTKGVDYIIQLLEKLMNDNDEWISWWVYETNFGKFDCSFNYKDKERYMNTSGELYDYLWIWDQEKNQ
;
A
#
# COMPACT_ATOMS: atom_id res chain seq x y z
N MET A 1 -0.39 22.87 0.92
CA MET A 1 -1.36 22.48 1.99
C MET A 1 -0.57 21.60 2.97
N THR A 2 -0.81 21.65 4.28
CA THR A 2 0.07 20.95 5.24
C THR A 2 -0.25 19.45 5.27
N ILE A 3 0.72 18.61 4.92
CA ILE A 3 0.63 17.15 5.10
C ILE A 3 0.37 16.85 6.58
N MET A 4 -0.72 16.12 6.85
CA MET A 4 -1.28 15.97 8.19
C MET A 4 -0.79 14.72 8.94
N ILE A 5 0.09 13.93 8.32
CA ILE A 5 0.67 12.72 8.90
C ILE A 5 2.19 12.76 8.76
N SER A 6 2.92 12.31 9.77
CA SER A 6 4.38 12.24 9.70
C SER A 6 4.85 11.03 8.88
N LYS A 7 6.05 11.11 8.31
CA LYS A 7 6.67 9.99 7.59
C LYS A 7 6.72 8.69 8.41
N PRO A 8 7.14 8.69 9.70
CA PRO A 8 7.13 7.48 10.50
C PRO A 8 5.74 6.87 10.67
N GLU A 9 4.72 7.69 10.97
CA GLU A 9 3.33 7.21 11.12
C GLU A 9 2.80 6.61 9.82
N PHE A 10 3.07 7.26 8.68
CA PHE A 10 2.70 6.75 7.36
C PHE A 10 3.33 5.38 7.09
N MET A 11 4.63 5.25 7.34
CA MET A 11 5.36 4.00 7.14
C MET A 11 4.86 2.89 8.07
N GLU A 12 4.54 3.22 9.33
CA GLU A 12 4.01 2.27 10.31
C GLU A 12 2.65 1.73 9.89
N ILE A 13 1.73 2.59 9.41
CA ILE A 13 0.41 2.16 8.93
C ILE A 13 0.56 1.22 7.73
N LEU A 14 1.37 1.57 6.73
CA LEU A 14 1.57 0.71 5.56
C LEU A 14 2.25 -0.62 5.91
N SER A 15 3.21 -0.61 6.84
CA SER A 15 3.84 -1.84 7.34
C SER A 15 2.81 -2.74 8.03
N TYR A 16 1.91 -2.16 8.83
CA TYR A 16 0.85 -2.92 9.49
C TYR A 16 -0.13 -3.56 8.48
N LEU A 17 -0.52 -2.82 7.43
CA LEU A 17 -1.35 -3.37 6.35
C LEU A 17 -0.64 -4.52 5.61
N GLN A 18 0.64 -4.36 5.32
CA GLN A 18 1.46 -5.41 4.70
C GLN A 18 1.57 -6.66 5.58
N ASP A 19 1.81 -6.49 6.88
CA ASP A 19 1.92 -7.60 7.84
C ASP A 19 0.61 -8.39 7.94
N MET A 20 -0.53 -7.69 7.88
CA MET A 20 -1.83 -8.34 7.81
C MET A 20 -1.97 -9.17 6.53
N ASP A 21 -1.70 -8.58 5.36
CA ASP A 21 -1.76 -9.25 4.05
C ASP A 21 -0.91 -10.53 4.03
N GLU A 22 0.34 -10.43 4.48
CA GLU A 22 1.25 -11.56 4.60
C GLU A 22 0.76 -12.64 5.58
N CYS A 23 0.06 -12.23 6.65
CA CYS A 23 -0.55 -13.17 7.59
C CYS A 23 -1.67 -13.97 6.91
N ALA A 24 -2.56 -13.33 6.15
CA ALA A 24 -3.60 -14.05 5.42
C ALA A 24 -3.01 -14.99 4.38
N ASP A 25 -1.98 -14.56 3.64
CA ASP A 25 -1.28 -15.40 2.68
C ASP A 25 -0.66 -16.65 3.33
N LYS A 26 -0.04 -16.49 4.50
CA LYS A 26 0.51 -17.62 5.28
C LYS A 26 -0.59 -18.59 5.70
N VAL A 27 -1.72 -18.10 6.23
CA VAL A 27 -2.86 -18.95 6.62
C VAL A 27 -3.45 -19.67 5.41
N ASN A 28 -3.64 -18.96 4.30
CA ASN A 28 -4.12 -19.53 3.04
C ASN A 28 -3.17 -20.61 2.51
N SER A 29 -1.85 -20.41 2.62
CA SER A 29 -0.85 -21.42 2.26
C SER A 29 -0.97 -22.68 3.12
N VAL A 30 -1.20 -22.53 4.42
CA VAL A 30 -1.44 -23.66 5.33
C VAL A 30 -2.69 -24.43 4.92
N TYR A 31 -3.83 -23.76 4.67
CA TYR A 31 -5.04 -24.43 4.19
C TYR A 31 -4.82 -25.20 2.88
N LYS A 32 -4.10 -24.60 1.92
CA LYS A 32 -3.73 -25.26 0.66
C LYS A 32 -2.91 -26.53 0.90
N SER A 33 -2.00 -26.53 1.88
CA SER A 33 -1.13 -27.69 2.18
C SER A 33 -1.90 -28.92 2.66
N PHE A 34 -3.06 -28.73 3.29
CA PHE A 34 -3.94 -29.83 3.72
C PHE A 34 -4.87 -30.33 2.60
N GLY A 35 -4.75 -29.82 1.37
CA GLY A 35 -5.67 -30.15 0.28
C GLY A 35 -7.10 -29.64 0.54
N LEU A 36 -7.28 -28.78 1.55
CA LEU A 36 -8.54 -28.12 1.89
C LEU A 36 -8.79 -26.99 0.90
N ARG A 37 -9.05 -27.32 -0.36
CA ARG A 37 -9.66 -26.39 -1.31
C ARG A 37 -11.16 -26.42 -1.06
N ASN A 38 -11.63 -25.57 -0.14
CA ASN A 38 -13.05 -25.37 0.08
C ASN A 38 -13.32 -23.88 0.01
N ASP A 39 -14.40 -23.49 -0.67
CA ASP A 39 -14.81 -22.09 -0.89
C ASP A 39 -15.16 -21.33 0.41
N PHE A 40 -15.01 -21.99 1.56
CA PHE A 40 -15.29 -21.48 2.91
C PHE A 40 -14.05 -21.45 3.83
N MET A 41 -12.87 -21.82 3.34
CA MET A 41 -11.61 -21.81 4.10
C MET A 41 -10.61 -20.84 3.47
N ASP A 42 -10.90 -19.56 3.67
CA ASP A 42 -10.18 -18.42 3.15
C ASP A 42 -9.93 -17.45 4.33
N ALA A 43 -8.68 -17.01 4.45
CA ALA A 43 -8.23 -16.06 5.47
C ALA A 43 -8.76 -14.62 5.25
N SER A 44 -9.60 -14.36 4.25
CA SER A 44 -10.25 -13.07 4.02
C SER A 44 -11.11 -12.62 5.20
N ALA A 45 -11.56 -13.55 6.05
CA ALA A 45 -12.19 -13.20 7.32
C ALA A 45 -11.20 -12.58 8.34
N LEU A 46 -9.89 -12.84 8.20
CA LEU A 46 -8.83 -12.25 9.02
C LEU A 46 -8.45 -10.84 8.57
N ILE A 47 -8.67 -10.52 7.30
CA ILE A 47 -8.44 -9.17 6.75
C ILE A 47 -9.73 -8.70 6.08
N PRO A 48 -10.56 -7.92 6.78
CA PRO A 48 -11.70 -7.29 6.15
C PRO A 48 -11.18 -6.35 5.05
N THR A 49 -11.29 -6.77 3.79
CA THR A 49 -10.83 -6.00 2.61
C THR A 49 -11.37 -4.57 2.63
N LYS A 50 -12.65 -4.39 3.01
CA LYS A 50 -13.27 -3.07 3.22
C LYS A 50 -12.54 -2.18 4.23
N GLY A 51 -11.91 -2.77 5.26
CA GLY A 51 -11.16 -2.03 6.27
C GLY A 51 -9.83 -1.52 5.71
N VAL A 52 -9.13 -2.35 4.93
CA VAL A 52 -7.88 -1.97 4.25
C VAL A 52 -8.13 -0.84 3.24
N ASP A 53 -9.14 -1.01 2.37
CA ASP A 53 -9.51 -0.01 1.37
C ASP A 53 -9.86 1.34 2.03
N TYR A 54 -10.57 1.30 3.17
CA TYR A 54 -10.92 2.51 3.92
C TYR A 54 -9.70 3.21 4.52
N ILE A 55 -8.74 2.45 5.07
CA ILE A 55 -7.49 3.02 5.61
C ILE A 55 -6.68 3.67 4.48
N ILE A 56 -6.57 3.01 3.32
CA ILE A 56 -5.87 3.57 2.15
C ILE A 56 -6.53 4.87 1.69
N GLN A 57 -7.86 4.90 1.54
CA GLN A 57 -8.59 6.11 1.16
C GLN A 57 -8.42 7.25 2.18
N LEU A 58 -8.26 6.94 3.47
CA LEU A 58 -7.96 7.95 4.48
C LEU A 58 -6.53 8.48 4.33
N LEU A 59 -5.54 7.60 4.10
CA LEU A 59 -4.16 8.01 3.85
C LEU A 59 -4.04 8.89 2.61
N GLU A 60 -4.74 8.54 1.52
CA GLU A 60 -4.78 9.35 0.29
C GLU A 60 -5.31 10.75 0.55
N LYS A 61 -6.37 10.88 1.34
CA LYS A 61 -6.92 12.18 1.75
C LYS A 61 -5.94 12.96 2.64
N LEU A 62 -5.27 12.29 3.58
CA LEU A 62 -4.30 12.93 4.48
C LEU A 62 -3.04 13.41 3.75
N MET A 63 -2.66 12.72 2.68
CA MET A 63 -1.49 13.01 1.84
C MET A 63 -1.81 13.82 0.59
N ASN A 64 -3.08 14.17 0.36
CA ASN A 64 -3.55 14.84 -0.86
C ASN A 64 -3.20 14.08 -2.16
N ASP A 65 -3.20 12.75 -2.07
CA ASP A 65 -2.86 11.85 -3.17
C ASP A 65 -4.04 11.67 -4.14
N ASN A 66 -4.29 12.70 -4.94
CA ASN A 66 -5.39 12.71 -5.92
C ASN A 66 -5.16 11.79 -7.13
N ASP A 67 -3.93 11.32 -7.32
CA ASP A 67 -3.55 10.45 -8.44
C ASP A 67 -3.50 8.96 -8.01
N GLU A 68 -3.94 8.64 -6.78
CA GLU A 68 -4.06 7.28 -6.22
C GLU A 68 -2.73 6.49 -6.20
N TRP A 69 -1.60 7.17 -5.98
CA TRP A 69 -0.28 6.55 -5.90
C TRP A 69 -0.15 5.56 -4.73
N ILE A 70 -0.81 5.82 -3.61
CA ILE A 70 -0.83 4.91 -2.45
C ILE A 70 -1.56 3.62 -2.82
N SER A 71 -2.77 3.70 -3.39
CA SER A 71 -3.50 2.53 -3.89
C SER A 71 -2.68 1.77 -4.92
N TRP A 72 -2.13 2.46 -5.92
CA TRP A 72 -1.27 1.85 -6.94
C TRP A 72 -0.09 1.11 -6.30
N TRP A 73 0.61 1.75 -5.36
CA TRP A 73 1.76 1.14 -4.69
C TRP A 73 1.35 -0.10 -3.89
N VAL A 74 0.24 -0.04 -3.15
CA VAL A 74 -0.24 -1.19 -2.38
C VAL A 74 -0.63 -2.36 -3.28
N TYR A 75 -1.49 -2.14 -4.28
CA TYR A 75 -2.10 -3.23 -5.03
C TYR A 75 -1.30 -3.68 -6.25
N GLU A 76 -0.69 -2.76 -7.00
CA GLU A 76 0.03 -3.10 -8.24
C GLU A 76 1.45 -3.57 -7.96
N THR A 77 2.09 -3.03 -6.91
CA THR A 77 3.47 -3.40 -6.53
C THR A 77 3.53 -4.40 -5.38
N ASN A 78 2.38 -4.78 -4.80
CA ASN A 78 2.29 -5.60 -3.59
C ASN A 78 3.18 -5.05 -2.47
N PHE A 79 2.90 -3.82 -2.05
CA PHE A 79 3.68 -3.10 -1.04
C PHE A 79 5.17 -2.99 -1.38
N GLY A 80 5.50 -2.72 -2.66
CA GLY A 80 6.87 -2.54 -3.14
C GLY A 80 7.65 -3.84 -3.36
N LYS A 81 7.00 -5.02 -3.27
CA LYS A 81 7.64 -6.32 -3.53
C LYS A 81 7.88 -6.58 -5.01
N PHE A 82 7.04 -6.03 -5.89
CA PHE A 82 7.19 -6.12 -7.32
C PHE A 82 7.79 -4.81 -7.84
N ASP A 83 8.88 -4.92 -8.59
CA ASP A 83 9.48 -3.76 -9.25
C ASP A 83 8.51 -3.23 -10.32
N CYS A 84 7.81 -2.14 -9.99
CA CYS A 84 7.07 -1.35 -10.96
C CYS A 84 7.75 -0.01 -11.12
N SER A 85 8.19 0.28 -12.33
CA SER A 85 8.75 1.57 -12.68
C SER A 85 7.69 2.53 -13.19
N PHE A 86 7.92 3.82 -12.97
CA PHE A 86 7.10 4.89 -13.54
C PHE A 86 8.00 6.00 -14.09
N ASN A 87 7.47 6.76 -15.05
CA ASN A 87 8.20 7.87 -15.65
C ASN A 87 7.90 9.16 -14.89
N TYR A 88 8.94 9.81 -14.39
CA TYR A 88 8.86 11.14 -13.79
C TYR A 88 9.96 12.04 -14.33
N LYS A 89 9.58 13.17 -14.95
CA LYS A 89 10.51 14.13 -15.59
C LYS A 89 11.49 13.44 -16.54
N ASP A 90 10.95 12.63 -17.44
CA ASP A 90 11.70 11.86 -18.46
C ASP A 90 12.77 10.90 -17.89
N LYS A 91 12.62 10.51 -16.62
CA LYS A 91 13.45 9.50 -15.98
C LYS A 91 12.59 8.39 -15.41
N GLU A 92 13.05 7.16 -15.63
CA GLU A 92 12.50 5.99 -14.97
C GLU A 92 12.82 6.04 -13.47
N ARG A 93 11.81 5.80 -12.64
CA ARG A 93 11.89 5.77 -11.18
C ARG A 93 11.27 4.48 -10.66
N TYR A 94 11.72 4.08 -9.48
CA TYR A 94 11.25 2.93 -8.73
C TYR A 94 10.87 3.40 -7.32
N MET A 95 9.94 2.69 -6.70
CA MET A 95 9.45 2.99 -5.37
C MET A 95 9.19 1.68 -4.66
N ASN A 96 10.18 1.22 -3.90
CA ASN A 96 10.18 -0.13 -3.35
C ASN A 96 9.91 -0.11 -1.85
N THR A 97 9.89 1.07 -1.23
CA THR A 97 9.59 1.25 0.18
C THR A 97 8.50 2.29 0.42
N SER A 98 7.74 2.11 1.50
CA SER A 98 6.76 3.12 1.96
C SER A 98 7.42 4.47 2.27
N GLY A 99 8.70 4.49 2.64
CA GLY A 99 9.47 5.71 2.85
C GLY A 99 9.72 6.48 1.56
N GLU A 100 10.05 5.79 0.47
CA GLU A 100 10.21 6.39 -0.87
C GLU A 100 8.86 6.88 -1.42
N LEU A 101 7.78 6.14 -1.16
CA LEU A 101 6.41 6.57 -1.48
C LEU A 101 6.06 7.89 -0.79
N TYR A 102 6.31 7.99 0.52
CA TYR A 102 6.07 9.22 1.25
C TYR A 102 6.87 10.40 0.68
N ASP A 103 8.17 10.21 0.43
CA ASP A 103 9.02 11.28 -0.09
C ASP A 103 8.56 11.76 -1.47
N TYR A 104 8.10 10.83 -2.31
CA TYR A 104 7.54 11.15 -3.61
C TYR A 104 6.25 11.97 -3.51
N LEU A 105 5.28 11.51 -2.70
CA LEU A 105 4.02 12.22 -2.46
C LEU A 105 4.27 13.63 -1.91
N TRP A 106 5.24 13.76 -1.00
CA TRP A 106 5.64 15.05 -0.46
C TRP A 106 6.20 15.98 -1.54
N ILE A 107 7.16 15.51 -2.35
CA ILE A 107 7.76 16.30 -3.43
C ILE A 107 6.68 16.71 -4.45
N TRP A 108 5.83 15.78 -4.85
CA TRP A 108 4.78 16.00 -5.85
C TRP A 108 3.75 17.03 -5.39
N ASP A 109 3.34 17.01 -4.12
CA ASP A 109 2.45 18.03 -3.56
C ASP A 109 3.10 19.43 -3.53
N GLN A 110 4.40 19.52 -3.22
CA GLN A 110 5.09 20.82 -3.26
C GLN A 110 5.17 21.39 -4.69
N GLU A 111 5.37 20.53 -5.70
CA GLU A 111 5.47 20.96 -7.09
C GLU A 111 4.11 21.36 -7.70
N LYS A 112 3.00 20.72 -7.31
CA LYS A 112 1.64 21.11 -7.76
C LYS A 112 1.15 22.45 -7.19
N ASN A 113 1.74 22.90 -6.08
CA ASN A 113 1.35 24.11 -5.35
C ASN A 113 2.28 25.32 -5.63
N GLN A 114 3.19 25.22 -6.59
CA GLN A 114 3.99 26.34 -7.15
C GLN A 114 3.43 26.82 -8.47
#